data_AF-A0A957EBX5-F1
#
_entry.id   AF-A0A957EBX5-F1
#
_cell.length_a   1.000
_cell.length_b   1.000
_cell.length_c   1.000
_cell.angle_alpha   90.00
_cell.angle_beta   90.00
_cell.angle_gamma   90.00
#
_symmetry.space_group_name_H-M   'P 1'
#
loop_
_entity.id
_entity.type
_entity.pdbx_description
1 polymer ?
#
loop_
_entity_poly.entity_id
_entity_poly.type
_entity_poly.pdbx_seq_one_letter_code
_entity_poly.pdbx_strand_id
1 'polypeptide(L)' 'TAQAGPDHLVFIVGSREAAQAMPIPFVPVDHAIVGIVDDVQLA' A
#
# COMPACT_ATOMS: atom_id res chain seq x y z
N THR A 1 -11.00 3.13 -6.14
CA THR A 1 -10.06 3.43 -7.25
C THR A 1 -8.66 3.07 -6.76
N ALA A 2 -7.88 2.32 -7.53
CA ALA A 2 -6.45 2.14 -7.23
C ALA A 2 -5.75 3.45 -7.61
N GLN A 3 -5.18 4.15 -6.63
CA GLN A 3 -4.74 5.55 -6.80
C GLN A 3 -3.25 5.72 -7.09
N ALA A 4 -2.45 4.65 -7.02
CA ALA A 4 -1.04 4.70 -7.35
C ALA A 4 -0.83 4.52 -8.86
N GLY A 5 -0.03 5.40 -9.47
CA GLY A 5 0.48 5.25 -10.83
C GLY A 5 1.98 4.92 -10.83
N PRO A 6 2.58 4.68 -12.00
CA PRO A 6 4.04 4.65 -12.14
C PRO A 6 4.69 5.91 -11.53
N ASP A 7 5.91 5.75 -11.01
CA ASP A 7 6.71 6.80 -10.38
C ASP A 7 6.16 7.40 -9.07
N HIS A 8 5.01 6.94 -8.56
CA HIS A 8 4.59 7.26 -7.19
C HIS A 8 5.45 6.52 -6.16
N LEU A 9 5.93 7.26 -5.15
CA LEU A 9 6.42 6.67 -3.92
C LEU A 9 5.24 6.28 -3.04
N VAL A 10 5.28 5.08 -2.44
CA VAL A 10 4.13 4.50 -1.74
C VAL A 10 4.52 3.84 -0.42
N PHE A 11 3.59 3.83 0.53
CA PHE A 11 3.64 2.95 1.69
C PHE A 11 3.04 1.59 1.36
N ILE A 12 3.81 0.53 1.63
CA ILE A 12 3.34 -0.85 1.53
C ILE A 12 3.24 -1.50 2.90
N VAL A 13 2.27 -2.39 3.06
CA VAL A 13 2.24 -3.38 4.14
C VAL A 13 2.27 -4.77 3.51
N GLY A 14 2.89 -5.72 4.21
CA GLY A 14 3.07 -7.10 3.75
C GLY A 14 2.29 -8.13 4.56
N SER A 15 2.41 -9.39 4.17
CA SER A 15 1.91 -10.55 4.91
C SER A 15 0.41 -10.47 5.25
N ARG A 16 0.03 -10.82 6.48
CA ARG A 16 -1.37 -10.84 6.94
C ARG A 16 -2.02 -9.45 6.84
N GLU A 17 -1.26 -8.40 7.13
CA GLU A 17 -1.72 -7.03 7.15
C GLU A 17 -2.12 -6.54 5.75
N ALA A 18 -1.47 -7.05 4.69
CA ALA A 18 -1.84 -6.77 3.30
C ALA A 18 -3.25 -7.28 2.98
N ALA A 19 -3.54 -8.54 3.32
CA ALA A 19 -4.87 -9.12 3.13
C ALA A 19 -5.94 -8.40 3.96
N GLN A 20 -5.60 -7.84 5.12
CA GLN A 20 -6.52 -7.07 5.96
C GLN A 20 -6.78 -5.65 5.42
N ALA A 21 -5.85 -5.07 4.67
CA ALA A 21 -5.98 -3.74 4.08
C ALA A 21 -6.94 -3.69 2.87
N MET A 22 -7.36 -4.84 2.36
CA MET A 22 -8.26 -4.92 1.22
C MET A 22 -9.70 -4.59 1.62
N PRO A 23 -10.53 -4.03 0.71
CA PRO A 23 -11.94 -3.74 1.01
C PRO A 23 -12.72 -4.98 1.49
N ILE A 24 -12.30 -6.16 1.02
CA ILE A 24 -12.73 -7.46 1.51
C ILE A 24 -11.49 -8.15 2.11
N PRO A 25 -11.47 -8.42 3.43
CA PRO A 25 -10.33 -9.08 4.07
C PRO A 25 -10.15 -10.56 3.68
N PHE A 26 -9.01 -11.14 4.05
CA PHE A 26 -8.66 -12.57 3.83
C PHE A 26 -8.55 -12.98 2.36
N VAL A 27 -8.21 -12.04 1.49
CA VAL A 27 -7.87 -12.33 0.09
C VAL A 27 -6.40 -12.76 -0.04
N PRO A 28 -6.03 -13.53 -1.06
CA PRO A 28 -4.67 -14.04 -1.25
C PRO A 28 -3.73 -12.95 -1.80
N VAL A 29 -3.55 -11.87 -1.03
CA VAL A 29 -2.67 -10.74 -1.33
C VAL A 29 -1.60 -10.67 -0.26
N ASP A 30 -0.34 -10.59 -0.69
CA ASP A 30 0.83 -10.55 0.19
C ASP A 30 1.39 -9.14 0.39
N HIS A 31 1.03 -8.18 -0.48
CA HIS A 31 1.41 -6.78 -0.39
C HIS A 31 0.26 -5.85 -0.79
N ALA A 32 0.07 -4.79 0.00
CA ALA A 32 -0.94 -3.77 -0.27
C ALA A 32 -0.32 -2.38 -0.20
N ILE A 33 -0.60 -1.55 -1.20
CA ILE A 33 -0.35 -0.11 -1.15
C ILE A 33 -1.42 0.51 -0.25
N VAL A 34 -0.99 1.13 0.86
CA VAL A 34 -1.89 1.73 1.87
C VAL A 34 -1.81 3.27 1.90
N GLY A 35 -0.87 3.86 1.18
CA GLY A 35 -0.75 5.31 1.06
C GLY A 35 0.20 5.72 -0.07
N ILE A 36 0.00 6.94 -0.59
CA ILE A 36 0.92 7.62 -1.50
C ILE A 36 1.76 8.57 -0.64
N VAL A 37 3.05 8.66 -0.92
CA VAL A 37 3.96 9.56 -0.20
C VAL A 37 4.04 10.90 -0.94
N ASP A 38 3.77 11.99 -0.22
CA ASP A 38 3.83 13.35 -0.78
C ASP A 38 5.26 13.92 -0.79
N ASP A 39 6.01 13.75 0.30
CA ASP A 39 7.40 14.24 0.41
C ASP A 39 8.20 13.39 1.43
N VAL A 40 9.52 13.33 1.25
CA VAL A 40 10.45 12.66 2.16
C VAL A 40 11.50 13.66 2.62
N GLN A 41 11.40 14.07 3.88
CA GLN A 41 12.38 14.96 4.50
C GLN A 41 13.56 14.15 5.02
N LEU A 42 14.76 14.48 4.54
CA LEU A 42 16.01 13.95 5.05
C LEU A 42 16.62 14.96 6.04
N ALA A 43 17.19 14.45 7.13
CA ALA A 43 17.86 15.24 8.15
C ALA A 43 19.29 15.63 7.73
#